data_AF-A0A7Y0R0Q9-F1
#
_entry.id   AF-A0A7Y0R0Q9-F1
#
_cell.length_a   1.000
_cell.length_b   1.000
_cell.length_c   1.000
_cell.angle_alpha   90.00
_cell.angle_beta   90.00
_cell.angle_gamma   90.00
#
_symmetry.space_group_name_H-M   'P 1'
#
loop_
_entity.id
_entity.type
_entity.pdbx_description
1 polymer ?
#
loop_
_entity_poly.entity_id
_entity_poly.type
_entity_poly.pdbx_seq_one_letter_code
_entity_poly.pdbx_strand_id
1 'polypeptide(L)'
;NCHSNIGPDHREGAPDVIKFAAAQSKAVHDKVFLDPSTILKANSQCVDCHAPTQLRESNWTHDVHAKNLTCSNCHDVHAAKTKALSFDRKQLIKQCVDCHSQFAAEPELAKEEER
;
A
#
# COMPACT_ATOMS: atom_id res chain seq x y z
N ASN A 1 -3.39 -11.38 19.34
CA ASN A 1 -2.28 -12.12 18.68
C ASN A 1 -2.44 -11.92 17.18
N CYS A 2 -1.75 -10.92 16.61
CA CYS A 2 -1.99 -10.40 15.24
C CYS A 2 -0.96 -10.91 14.21
N HIS A 3 -0.46 -12.14 14.36
CA HIS A 3 0.91 -12.46 13.91
C HIS A 3 1.06 -13.50 12.80
N SER A 4 0.01 -13.98 12.13
CA SER A 4 0.28 -15.00 11.08
C SER A 4 -0.66 -15.05 9.87
N ASN A 5 -1.61 -14.12 9.70
CA ASN A 5 -2.27 -13.93 8.42
C ASN A 5 -2.96 -12.56 8.38
N ILE A 6 -2.63 -11.73 7.38
CA ILE A 6 -3.39 -10.51 7.10
C ILE A 6 -4.69 -10.97 6.42
N GLY A 7 -5.69 -11.30 7.24
CA GLY A 7 -7.01 -11.69 6.76
C GLY A 7 -7.80 -10.51 6.18
N PRO A 8 -8.94 -10.76 5.51
CA PRO A 8 -9.84 -9.73 4.99
C PRO A 8 -10.20 -8.68 6.05
N ASP A 9 -10.26 -9.09 7.32
CA ASP A 9 -10.67 -8.24 8.46
C ASP A 9 -9.48 -7.63 9.25
N HIS A 10 -8.23 -7.73 8.77
CA HIS A 10 -7.11 -7.03 9.42
C HIS A 10 -7.40 -5.52 9.52
N ARG A 11 -7.66 -5.08 10.78
CA ARG A 11 -8.13 -3.77 11.26
C ARG A 11 -9.64 -3.49 11.24
N GLU A 12 -10.48 -4.40 10.78
CA GLU A 12 -11.93 -4.27 10.98
C GLU A 12 -12.30 -4.57 12.45
N GLY A 13 -13.15 -3.72 13.03
CA GLY A 13 -13.65 -3.88 14.41
C GLY A 13 -12.83 -3.20 15.52
N ALA A 14 -11.71 -2.56 15.20
CA ALA A 14 -11.00 -1.69 16.15
C ALA A 14 -11.74 -0.33 16.30
N PRO A 15 -11.93 0.18 17.52
CA PRO A 15 -12.75 1.37 17.78
C PRO A 15 -12.21 2.63 17.07
N ASP A 16 -10.89 2.75 16.93
CA ASP A 16 -10.23 3.87 16.30
C ASP A 16 -9.35 3.40 15.13
N VAL A 17 -9.96 3.09 14.00
CA VAL A 17 -9.23 2.90 12.74
C VAL A 17 -9.68 3.91 11.69
N ILE A 18 -8.70 4.58 11.08
CA ILE A 18 -8.93 5.33 9.86
C ILE A 18 -9.35 4.33 8.78
N LYS A 19 -10.59 4.43 8.31
CA LYS A 19 -11.11 3.63 7.20
C LYS A 19 -10.60 4.26 5.90
N PHE A 20 -9.85 3.51 5.11
CA PHE A 20 -9.38 3.94 3.79
C PHE A 20 -10.36 3.42 2.73
N ALA A 21 -10.62 4.22 1.68
CA ALA A 21 -11.43 3.82 0.53
C ALA A 21 -10.79 2.66 -0.25
N ALA A 22 -11.46 2.18 -1.31
CA ALA A 22 -10.96 1.13 -2.21
C ALA A 22 -9.48 1.36 -2.57
N ALA A 23 -8.74 0.27 -2.65
CA ALA A 23 -7.30 0.28 -2.60
C ALA A 23 -6.69 0.75 -3.94
N GLN A 24 -5.83 1.76 -3.89
CA GLN A 24 -5.46 2.60 -5.05
C GLN A 24 -4.14 2.12 -5.67
N SER A 25 -4.10 1.73 -6.94
CA SER A 25 -2.82 1.35 -7.57
C SER A 25 -2.24 2.47 -8.45
N LYS A 26 -0.93 2.74 -8.32
CA LYS A 26 -0.08 3.10 -9.48
C LYS A 26 1.40 2.76 -9.36
N ALA A 27 1.96 2.15 -10.40
CA ALA A 27 3.35 2.38 -10.83
C ALA A 27 3.50 2.38 -12.36
N VAL A 28 2.60 1.73 -13.12
CA VAL A 28 2.80 1.55 -14.59
C VAL A 28 1.56 1.81 -15.47
N HIS A 29 0.34 1.78 -14.93
CA HIS A 29 -0.92 1.98 -15.68
C HIS A 29 -1.79 2.99 -14.91
N ASP A 30 -2.79 3.61 -15.51
CA ASP A 30 -3.59 4.73 -14.99
C ASP A 30 -4.06 4.61 -13.53
N LYS A 31 -4.57 5.72 -12.93
CA LYS A 31 -5.12 5.70 -11.56
C LYS A 31 -6.30 4.72 -11.51
N VAL A 32 -6.06 3.48 -11.09
CA VAL A 32 -7.08 2.44 -11.01
C VAL A 32 -7.21 2.00 -9.56
N PHE A 33 -8.43 2.13 -9.04
CA PHE A 33 -8.85 1.51 -7.80
C PHE A 33 -8.93 0.00 -8.05
N LEU A 34 -8.07 -0.75 -7.36
CA LEU A 34 -8.11 -2.20 -7.36
C LEU A 34 -8.94 -2.68 -6.18
N ASP A 35 -9.65 -3.77 -6.41
CA ASP A 35 -10.29 -4.50 -5.32
C ASP A 35 -9.22 -5.01 -4.32
N PRO A 36 -9.43 -4.90 -2.99
CA PRO A 36 -8.48 -5.38 -1.99
C PRO A 36 -8.04 -6.84 -2.18
N SER A 37 -8.92 -7.71 -2.67
CA SER A 37 -8.56 -9.11 -2.95
C SER A 37 -7.53 -9.24 -4.07
N THR A 38 -7.56 -8.33 -5.06
CA THR A 38 -6.58 -8.28 -6.16
C THR A 38 -5.21 -7.86 -5.63
N ILE A 39 -5.17 -6.88 -4.73
CA ILE A 39 -3.92 -6.43 -4.09
C ILE A 39 -3.34 -7.51 -3.20
N LEU A 40 -4.17 -8.16 -2.37
CA LEU A 40 -3.71 -9.27 -1.54
C LEU A 40 -3.19 -10.42 -2.38
N LYS A 41 -3.85 -10.73 -3.51
CA LYS A 41 -3.37 -11.75 -4.46
C LYS A 41 -2.02 -11.36 -5.06
N ALA A 42 -1.85 -10.12 -5.51
CA ALA A 42 -0.57 -9.65 -6.04
C ALA A 42 0.55 -9.70 -4.97
N ASN A 43 0.25 -9.26 -3.75
CA ASN A 43 1.21 -9.23 -2.64
C ASN A 43 1.53 -10.62 -2.08
N SER A 44 0.65 -11.61 -2.26
CA SER A 44 0.85 -12.98 -1.76
C SER A 44 2.20 -13.57 -2.19
N GLN A 45 2.57 -13.38 -3.47
CA GLN A 45 3.82 -13.87 -4.04
C GLN A 45 5.06 -13.26 -3.38
N CYS A 46 4.94 -12.03 -2.87
CA CYS A 46 6.02 -11.35 -2.18
C CYS A 46 6.19 -11.93 -0.77
N VAL A 47 5.09 -12.16 -0.05
CA VAL A 47 5.10 -12.62 1.34
C VAL A 47 5.33 -14.13 1.49
N ASP A 48 5.32 -14.89 0.40
CA ASP A 48 5.80 -16.28 0.37
C ASP A 48 7.29 -16.36 0.79
N CYS A 49 8.07 -15.31 0.51
CA CYS A 49 9.48 -15.20 0.90
C CYS A 49 9.73 -14.07 1.91
N HIS A 50 9.04 -12.94 1.79
CA HIS A 50 9.21 -11.79 2.68
C HIS A 50 8.27 -11.85 3.90
N ALA A 51 8.81 -12.32 5.03
CA ALA A 51 8.03 -12.45 6.25
C ALA A 51 7.47 -11.09 6.73
N PRO A 52 6.16 -10.98 7.04
CA PRO A 52 5.55 -9.75 7.51
C PRO A 52 6.23 -9.16 8.76
N THR A 53 6.76 -10.00 9.65
CA THR A 53 7.51 -9.56 10.83
C THR A 53 8.76 -8.77 10.46
N GLN A 54 9.58 -9.30 9.55
CA GLN A 54 10.81 -8.66 9.08
C GLN A 54 10.50 -7.37 8.30
N LEU A 55 9.43 -7.37 7.49
CA LEU A 55 8.99 -6.18 6.76
C LEU A 55 8.62 -5.04 7.71
N ARG A 56 7.81 -5.31 8.75
CA ARG A 56 7.47 -4.32 9.77
C ARG A 56 8.71 -3.79 10.50
N GLU A 57 9.62 -4.67 10.90
CA GLU A 57 10.85 -4.30 11.61
C GLU A 57 11.76 -3.43 10.74
N SER A 58 11.80 -3.69 9.43
CA SER A 58 12.55 -2.86 8.48
C SER A 58 11.92 -1.48 8.30
N ASN A 59 10.58 -1.41 8.22
CA ASN A 59 9.83 -0.17 8.15
C ASN A 59 8.35 -0.41 8.48
N TRP A 60 7.79 0.37 9.40
CA TRP A 60 6.39 0.29 9.81
C TRP A 60 5.39 0.57 8.68
N THR A 61 5.83 1.24 7.61
CA THR A 61 4.98 1.61 6.47
C THR A 61 4.42 0.40 5.72
N HIS A 62 5.06 -0.78 5.79
CA HIS A 62 4.54 -1.98 5.14
C HIS A 62 3.17 -2.38 5.69
N ASP A 63 2.95 -2.30 7.00
CA ASP A 63 1.71 -2.74 7.64
C ASP A 63 0.50 -1.89 7.22
N VAL A 64 0.69 -0.57 7.07
CA VAL A 64 -0.42 0.35 6.71
C VAL A 64 -0.76 0.31 5.22
N HIS A 65 0.13 -0.19 4.37
CA HIS A 65 -0.05 -0.24 2.93
C HIS A 65 -0.34 -1.64 2.38
N ALA A 66 -0.11 -2.72 3.15
CA ALA A 66 -0.20 -4.11 2.68
C ALA A 66 -1.55 -4.50 2.02
N LYS A 67 -2.64 -3.84 2.39
CA LYS A 67 -3.98 -4.02 1.82
C LYS A 67 -4.41 -2.97 0.80
N ASN A 68 -3.71 -1.85 0.80
CA ASN A 68 -4.11 -0.66 0.07
C ASN A 68 -3.28 -0.48 -1.21
N LEU A 69 -2.08 -1.07 -1.25
CA LEU A 69 -1.12 -0.96 -2.34
C LEU A 69 -0.49 -2.31 -2.62
N THR A 70 -0.12 -2.53 -3.88
CA THR A 70 0.80 -3.60 -4.26
C THR A 70 2.24 -3.25 -3.87
N CYS A 71 3.08 -4.25 -3.58
CA CYS A 71 4.51 -4.04 -3.30
C CYS A 71 5.21 -3.24 -4.42
N SER A 72 4.79 -3.46 -5.66
CA SER A 72 5.30 -2.77 -6.85
C SER A 72 4.95 -1.27 -6.95
N ASN A 73 4.06 -0.76 -6.08
CA ASN A 73 3.79 0.69 -6.03
C ASN A 73 4.98 1.49 -5.49
N CYS A 74 5.81 0.87 -4.65
CA CYS A 74 7.02 1.47 -4.09
C CYS A 74 8.31 0.78 -4.59
N HIS A 75 8.25 -0.53 -4.81
CA HIS A 75 9.41 -1.33 -5.22
C HIS A 75 9.44 -1.55 -6.73
N ASP A 76 10.63 -1.45 -7.31
CA ASP A 76 10.90 -1.93 -8.66
C ASP A 76 11.70 -3.22 -8.54
N VAL A 77 11.14 -4.33 -9.02
CA VAL A 77 11.71 -5.68 -8.94
C VAL A 77 12.63 -6.01 -10.12
N HIS A 78 12.63 -5.20 -11.17
CA HIS A 78 13.47 -5.38 -12.36
C HIS A 78 14.61 -4.35 -12.42
N ALA A 79 14.55 -3.26 -11.65
CA ALA A 79 15.66 -2.31 -11.54
C ALA A 79 16.87 -2.92 -10.83
N ALA A 80 18.08 -2.56 -11.30
CA ALA A 80 19.36 -2.97 -10.69
C ALA A 80 19.52 -2.52 -9.22
N LYS A 81 18.70 -1.54 -8.79
CA LYS A 81 18.52 -1.17 -7.39
C LYS A 81 17.03 -1.02 -7.12
N THR A 82 16.51 -1.74 -6.13
CA THR A 82 15.13 -1.57 -5.66
C THR A 82 14.95 -0.13 -5.19
N LYS A 83 14.15 0.64 -5.94
CA LYS A 83 14.03 2.10 -5.82
C LYS A 83 13.81 2.58 -4.38
N ALA A 84 12.86 1.97 -3.66
CA ALA A 84 12.57 2.29 -2.26
C ALA A 84 13.74 2.04 -1.29
N LEU A 85 14.56 1.00 -1.49
CA LEU A 85 15.70 0.70 -0.61
C LEU A 85 16.91 1.61 -0.87
N SER A 86 16.92 2.35 -1.99
CA SER A 86 18.03 3.24 -2.36
C SER A 86 17.77 4.71 -2.01
N PHE A 87 16.61 5.00 -1.43
CA PHE A 87 16.25 6.36 -1.07
C PHE A 87 16.96 6.85 0.17
N ASP A 88 17.52 8.05 0.08
CA ASP A 88 17.83 8.82 1.27
C ASP A 88 16.53 9.29 1.97
N ARG A 89 16.67 9.84 3.18
CA ARG A 89 15.52 10.29 3.98
C ARG A 89 14.65 11.31 3.23
N LYS A 90 15.25 12.23 2.46
CA LYS A 90 14.50 13.26 1.74
C LYS A 90 13.73 12.66 0.58
N GLN A 91 14.34 11.74 -0.17
CA GLN A 91 13.71 11.00 -1.27
C GLN A 91 12.55 10.13 -0.76
N LEU A 92 12.73 9.45 0.37
CA LEU A 92 11.67 8.65 1.00
C LEU A 92 10.48 9.53 1.40
N ILE A 93 10.72 10.66 2.07
CA ILE A 93 9.65 11.61 2.44
C ILE A 93 8.96 12.16 1.19
N LYS A 94 9.72 12.50 0.15
CA LYS A 94 9.17 12.98 -1.12
C LYS A 94 8.23 11.95 -1.74
N GLN A 95 8.57 10.66 -1.70
CA GLN A 95 7.69 9.60 -2.20
C GLN A 95 6.35 9.54 -1.45
N CYS A 96 6.36 9.74 -0.13
CA CYS A 96 5.14 9.83 0.67
C CYS A 96 4.29 11.02 0.21
N VAL A 97 4.89 12.21 0.11
CA VAL A 97 4.19 13.44 -0.29
C VAL A 97 3.66 13.33 -1.71
N ASP A 98 4.49 12.92 -2.68
CA ASP A 98 4.10 12.82 -4.09
C ASP A 98 2.89 11.91 -4.30
N CYS A 99 2.85 10.78 -3.59
CA CYS A 99 1.74 9.83 -3.68
C CYS A 99 0.49 10.39 -2.99
N HIS A 100 0.60 10.79 -1.73
CA HIS A 100 -0.56 11.25 -0.96
C HIS A 100 -1.14 12.59 -1.46
N SER A 101 -0.32 13.50 -1.99
CA SER A 101 -0.80 14.76 -2.57
C SER A 101 -1.66 14.58 -3.83
N GLN A 102 -1.47 13.49 -4.57
CA GLN A 102 -2.31 13.18 -5.73
C GLN A 102 -3.75 12.79 -5.34
N PHE A 103 -3.96 12.35 -4.10
CA PHE A 103 -5.26 11.94 -3.58
C PHE A 103 -5.91 12.99 -2.68
N ALA A 104 -5.13 13.94 -2.15
CA ALA A 104 -5.65 15.06 -1.36
C ALA A 104 -6.55 16.03 -2.17
N ALA A 105 -6.44 16.02 -3.50
CA ALA A 105 -7.18 16.91 -4.40
C ALA A 105 -8.50 16.33 -4.94
N GLU A 106 -8.85 15.07 -4.66
CA GLU A 106 -10.03 14.38 -5.23
C GLU A 106 -11.19 14.06 -4.26
N PRO A 107 -11.49 14.81 -3.18
CA PRO A 107 -12.69 14.54 -2.38
C PRO A 107 -14.01 14.86 -3.12
N GLU A 108 -13.97 15.41 -4.33
CA GLU A 108 -15.17 15.77 -5.13
C GLU A 108 -15.61 14.65 -6.09
N LEU A 109 -14.69 13.85 -6.63
CA LEU A 109 -15.00 12.79 -7.61
C LEU A 109 -15.56 11.51 -6.96
N ALA A 110 -15.15 11.19 -5.72
CA ALA A 110 -15.66 10.03 -5.00
C ALA A 110 -17.15 10.13 -4.61
N LYS A 111 -17.76 11.33 -4.71
CA LYS A 111 -19.19 11.55 -4.39
C LYS A 111 -20.11 11.34 -5.59
N GLU A 112 -19.59 11.30 -6.82
CA GLU A 112 -20.42 11.10 -8.02
C GLU A 112 -20.60 9.63 -8.39
N GLU A 113 -19.67 8.74 -8.03
CA GLU A 113 -19.78 7.30 -8.31
C GLU A 113 -20.73 6.54 -7.35
N GLU A 114 -21.18 7.17 -6.26
CA GLU A 114 -22.17 6.62 -5.33
C GLU A 114 -23.62 7.08 -5.62
N ARG A 115 -23.87 7.79 -6.74
CA ARG A 115 -25.21 8.24 -7.18
C ARG A 115 -25.80 7.41 -8.32
#